data_AF-A0A820ATE3-F1
#
_entry.id   AF-A0A820ATE3-F1
#
_cell.length_a   1.000
_cell.length_b   1.000
_cell.length_c   1.000
_cell.angle_alpha   90.00
_cell.angle_beta   90.00
_cell.angle_gamma   90.00
#
_symmetry.space_group_name_H-M   'P 1'
#
loop_
_entity.id
_entity.type
_entity.pdbx_description
1 polymer ?
#
loop_
_entity_poly.entity_id
_entity_poly.type
_entity_poly.pdbx_seq_one_letter_code
_entity_poly.pdbx_strand_id
1 'polypeptide(L)'
;MGEKPFRLHLTSEAQILRYIRYCTNNIYSQVYIDATGSIVKSLPHQKTVLMYGAVFKDGNDPTNVIPMGHAILADHTATSISYFLGSLRQHIVTIKDKVIRHSFFVTDFSPAIFNAILQAFNHEDIRGHLEQCWNVILRKYDAKQIPKTRKSARILQASLPKAIETLDSSPVRRVRKIVMIDQCPLLWPAFGINNKIFEGSIFLLF
;
A
#
# COMPACT_ATOMS: atom_id res chain seq x y z
N MET A 1 15.40 -28.81 23.75
CA MET A 1 14.10 -28.84 23.07
C MET A 1 14.04 -27.61 22.17
N GLY A 2 13.76 -27.77 20.88
CA GLY A 2 13.63 -26.61 19.99
C GLY A 2 12.28 -25.94 20.20
N GLU A 3 12.29 -24.68 20.65
CA GLU A 3 11.06 -23.87 20.72
C GLU A 3 10.52 -23.68 19.30
N LYS A 4 9.25 -24.06 19.10
CA LYS A 4 8.59 -23.92 17.80
C LYS A 4 8.29 -22.44 17.58
N PRO A 5 8.48 -21.90 16.35
CA PRO A 5 8.05 -20.55 16.05
C PRO A 5 6.55 -20.43 16.30
N PHE A 6 6.15 -19.44 17.08
CA PHE A 6 4.75 -19.11 17.29
C PHE A 6 4.38 -17.86 16.47
N ARG A 7 3.10 -17.80 16.10
CA ARG A 7 2.51 -16.69 15.37
C ARG A 7 1.13 -16.41 15.97
N LEU A 8 0.88 -15.16 16.33
CA LEU A 8 -0.42 -14.73 16.83
C LEU A 8 -0.91 -13.59 15.96
N HIS A 9 -2.13 -13.71 15.43
CA HIS A 9 -2.78 -12.64 14.69
C HIS A 9 -3.94 -12.11 15.53
N LEU A 10 -4.00 -10.80 15.70
CA LEU A 10 -5.01 -10.12 16.50
C LEU A 10 -5.79 -9.18 15.60
N THR A 11 -7.07 -9.48 15.40
CA THR A 11 -7.93 -8.70 14.50
C THR A 11 -9.31 -8.57 15.12
N SER A 12 -9.94 -7.41 14.98
CA SER A 12 -11.33 -7.21 15.42
C SER A 12 -12.23 -7.01 14.21
N GLU A 13 -13.36 -7.70 14.17
CA GLU A 13 -14.37 -7.54 13.11
C GLU A 13 -14.83 -6.08 12.98
N ALA A 14 -15.02 -5.38 14.11
CA ALA A 14 -15.41 -3.97 14.11
C ALA A 14 -14.37 -3.06 13.44
N GLN A 15 -13.08 -3.37 13.61
CA GLN A 15 -11.97 -2.67 12.95
C GLN A 15 -11.96 -2.94 11.45
N ILE A 16 -12.16 -4.20 11.03
CA ILE A 16 -12.25 -4.57 9.62
C ILE A 16 -13.46 -3.91 8.95
N LEU A 17 -14.63 -3.86 9.61
CA LEU A 17 -15.81 -3.15 9.12
C LEU A 17 -15.56 -1.65 8.97
N ARG A 18 -14.82 -1.03 9.90
CA ARG A 18 -14.43 0.37 9.79
C ARG A 18 -13.47 0.59 8.62
N TYR A 19 -12.51 -0.30 8.44
CA TYR A 19 -11.61 -0.29 7.29
C TYR A 19 -12.36 -0.44 5.95
N ILE A 20 -13.33 -1.35 5.88
CA ILE A 20 -14.19 -1.54 4.71
C ILE A 20 -14.92 -0.25 4.34
N ARG A 21 -15.48 0.45 5.33
CA ARG A 21 -16.16 1.74 5.14
C ARG A 21 -15.18 2.81 4.66
N TYR A 22 -14.01 2.89 5.30
CA TYR A 22 -12.92 3.79 4.90
C TYR A 22 -12.57 3.63 3.42
N CYS A 23 -12.32 2.40 2.94
CA CYS A 23 -12.01 2.16 1.52
C CYS A 23 -13.18 2.41 0.57
N THR A 24 -14.42 2.34 1.05
CA THR A 24 -15.61 2.59 0.22
C THR A 24 -15.86 4.08 0.06
N ASN A 25 -15.54 4.86 1.08
CA ASN A 25 -15.80 6.30 1.13
C ASN A 25 -14.64 7.15 0.60
N ASN A 26 -13.43 6.60 0.52
CA ASN A 26 -12.24 7.32 0.08
C ASN A 26 -11.78 6.81 -1.29
N ILE A 27 -11.50 7.75 -2.19
CA ILE A 27 -10.92 7.45 -3.51
C ILE A 27 -9.53 6.82 -3.35
N TYR A 28 -8.77 7.28 -2.34
CA TYR A 28 -7.44 6.80 -2.03
C TYR A 28 -7.41 6.26 -0.59
N SER A 29 -7.23 4.94 -0.46
CA SER A 29 -7.09 4.27 0.84
C SER A 29 -5.64 3.89 1.09
N GLN A 30 -5.14 4.22 2.28
CA GLN A 30 -3.77 3.96 2.70
C GLN A 30 -3.76 3.05 3.92
N VAL A 31 -2.87 2.06 3.90
CA VAL A 31 -2.57 1.24 5.08
C VAL A 31 -1.10 1.36 5.40
N TYR A 32 -0.81 1.74 6.64
CA TYR A 32 0.54 1.80 7.18
C TYR A 32 0.85 0.45 7.82
N ILE A 33 1.99 -0.13 7.47
CA ILE A 33 2.51 -1.34 8.08
C ILE A 33 3.84 -1.01 8.71
N ASP A 34 3.98 -1.37 9.98
CA ASP A 34 5.23 -1.22 10.70
C ASP A 34 5.47 -2.43 11.62
N ALA A 35 6.72 -2.66 11.97
CA ALA A 35 7.16 -3.65 12.95
C ALA A 35 7.80 -2.93 14.14
N THR A 36 7.13 -2.94 15.28
CA THR A 36 7.69 -2.43 16.53
C THR A 36 8.57 -3.48 17.21
N GLY A 37 9.55 -2.99 17.97
CA GLY A 37 10.56 -3.80 18.66
C GLY A 37 9.99 -4.83 19.65
N SER A 38 10.88 -5.58 20.32
CA SER A 38 10.49 -6.72 21.14
C SER A 38 9.49 -6.37 22.23
N ILE A 39 8.26 -6.88 22.10
CA ILE A 39 7.19 -6.76 23.10
C ILE A 39 7.24 -7.84 24.19
N VAL A 40 8.14 -8.81 24.03
CA VAL A 40 8.37 -9.90 24.99
C VAL A 40 9.79 -9.84 25.51
N LYS A 41 9.98 -10.37 26.72
CA LYS A 41 11.31 -10.58 27.29
C LYS A 41 12.10 -11.52 26.38
N SER A 42 13.34 -11.16 26.08
CA SER A 42 14.23 -12.02 25.30
C SER A 42 14.41 -13.36 26.03
N LEU A 43 14.11 -14.45 25.32
CA LEU A 43 14.34 -15.80 25.80
C LEU A 43 15.68 -16.31 25.24
N PRO A 44 16.50 -17.03 26.05
CA PRO A 44 17.76 -17.59 25.57
C PRO A 44 17.53 -18.45 24.32
N HIS A 45 18.33 -18.24 23.28
CA HIS A 45 18.27 -18.97 22.01
C HIS A 45 17.05 -18.71 21.13
N GLN A 46 16.17 -17.75 21.47
CA GLN A 46 15.08 -17.34 20.60
C GLN A 46 15.47 -16.11 19.76
N LYS A 47 15.03 -16.08 18.50
CA LYS A 47 15.07 -14.85 17.70
C LYS A 47 14.17 -13.79 18.34
N THR A 48 14.51 -12.52 18.12
CA THR A 48 13.64 -11.40 18.50
C THR A 48 12.22 -11.66 18.04
N VAL A 49 11.24 -11.39 18.89
CA VAL A 49 9.82 -11.44 18.53
C VAL A 49 9.40 -10.01 18.25
N LEU A 50 8.78 -9.76 17.11
CA LEU A 50 8.33 -8.40 16.73
C LEU A 50 6.81 -8.35 16.70
N MET A 51 6.29 -7.18 17.02
CA MET A 51 4.89 -6.86 16.86
C MET A 51 4.70 -6.09 15.56
N TYR A 52 3.94 -6.65 14.64
CA TYR A 52 3.54 -5.97 13.41
C TYR A 52 2.19 -5.31 13.62
N GLY A 53 2.05 -4.07 13.16
CA GLY A 53 0.79 -3.34 13.12
C GLY A 53 0.44 -2.97 11.70
N ALA A 54 -0.80 -3.29 11.28
CA ALA A 54 -1.41 -2.72 10.10
C ALA A 54 -2.45 -1.69 10.58
N VAL A 55 -2.28 -0.43 10.21
CA VAL A 55 -3.13 0.68 10.67
C VAL A 55 -3.55 1.56 9.50
N PHE A 56 -4.66 2.28 9.64
CA PHE A 56 -5.13 3.25 8.66
C PHE A 56 -5.62 4.52 9.36
N LYS A 57 -5.68 5.63 8.63
CA LYS A 57 -6.21 6.91 9.14
C LYS A 57 -7.60 7.13 8.57
N ASP A 58 -8.58 7.30 9.44
CA ASP A 58 -9.98 7.50 9.06
C ASP A 58 -10.38 8.96 9.31
N GLY A 59 -10.54 9.76 8.26
CA GLY A 59 -10.83 11.18 8.37
C GLY A 59 -9.58 12.07 8.46
N ASN A 60 -9.80 13.34 8.80
CA ASN A 60 -8.76 14.40 8.70
C ASN A 60 -7.92 14.56 9.98
N ASP A 61 -8.33 13.96 11.09
CA ASP A 61 -7.60 14.06 12.35
C ASP A 61 -6.33 13.20 12.27
N PRO A 62 -5.12 13.78 12.38
CA PRO A 62 -3.87 13.03 12.31
C PRO A 62 -3.72 12.00 13.42
N THR A 63 -4.45 12.16 14.53
CA THR A 63 -4.43 11.27 15.69
C THR A 63 -5.42 10.11 15.57
N ASN A 64 -6.35 10.15 14.61
CA ASN A 64 -7.32 9.08 14.40
C ASN A 64 -6.72 7.91 13.61
N VAL A 65 -5.71 7.28 14.21
CA VAL A 65 -5.04 6.07 13.72
C VAL A 65 -5.78 4.86 14.24
N ILE A 66 -6.26 4.03 13.31
CA ILE A 66 -7.12 2.90 13.61
C ILE A 66 -6.38 1.62 13.25
N PRO A 67 -6.20 0.69 14.19
CA PRO A 67 -5.63 -0.59 13.86
C PRO A 67 -6.60 -1.40 13.01
N MET A 68 -6.09 -1.91 11.90
CA MET A 68 -6.75 -2.91 11.08
C MET A 68 -6.49 -4.31 11.65
N GLY A 69 -5.28 -4.54 12.16
CA GLY A 69 -4.90 -5.72 12.91
C GLY A 69 -3.44 -5.70 13.31
N HIS A 70 -3.07 -6.65 14.17
CA HIS A 70 -1.71 -6.83 14.65
C HIS A 70 -1.26 -8.27 14.50
N ALA A 71 0.05 -8.48 14.45
CA ALA A 71 0.65 -9.80 14.58
C ALA A 71 1.81 -9.80 15.57
N ILE A 72 1.99 -10.90 16.28
CA ILE A 72 3.20 -11.18 17.06
C ILE A 72 3.88 -12.36 16.40
N LEU A 73 5.06 -12.13 15.83
CA LEU A 73 5.78 -13.13 15.03
C LEU A 73 7.16 -13.37 15.63
N ALA A 74 7.47 -14.64 15.88
CA ALA A 74 8.83 -15.08 16.24
C ALA A 74 9.75 -15.24 15.01
N ASP A 75 9.19 -15.14 13.80
CA ASP A 75 9.90 -15.28 12.54
C ASP A 75 9.56 -14.15 11.53
N HIS A 76 10.56 -13.32 11.24
CA HIS A 76 10.44 -12.13 10.36
C HIS A 76 10.64 -12.47 8.89
N THR A 77 9.92 -13.48 8.41
CA THR A 77 10.00 -13.89 7.00
C THR A 77 8.86 -13.27 6.18
N ALA A 78 9.09 -13.06 4.89
CA ALA A 78 8.04 -12.62 3.97
C ALA A 78 6.82 -13.54 4.03
N THR A 79 7.02 -14.86 4.16
CA THR A 79 5.94 -15.84 4.28
C THR A 79 5.09 -15.64 5.53
N SER A 80 5.70 -15.42 6.69
CA SER A 80 4.97 -15.23 7.96
C SER A 80 4.18 -13.92 7.96
N ILE A 81 4.78 -12.84 7.45
CA ILE A 81 4.13 -11.54 7.32
C ILE A 81 3.01 -11.62 6.27
N SER A 82 3.24 -12.33 5.16
CA SER A 82 2.23 -12.53 4.11
C SER A 82 1.03 -13.31 4.63
N TYR A 83 1.25 -14.31 5.49
CA TYR A 83 0.17 -15.04 6.16
C TYR A 83 -0.68 -14.12 7.05
N PHE A 84 -0.05 -13.20 7.79
CA PHE A 84 -0.76 -12.15 8.55
C PHE A 84 -1.61 -11.27 7.63
N LEU A 85 -1.03 -10.68 6.59
CA LEU A 85 -1.76 -9.83 5.65
C LEU A 85 -2.86 -10.59 4.89
N GLY A 86 -2.60 -11.85 4.55
CA GLY A 86 -3.55 -12.76 3.94
C GLY A 86 -4.75 -13.05 4.86
N SER A 87 -4.52 -13.19 6.17
CA SER A 87 -5.61 -13.36 7.14
C SER A 87 -6.50 -12.11 7.24
N LEU A 88 -5.91 -10.91 7.21
CA LEU A 88 -6.68 -9.66 7.14
C LEU A 88 -7.51 -9.58 5.86
N ARG A 89 -6.90 -9.90 4.72
CA ARG A 89 -7.59 -9.97 3.42
C ARG A 89 -8.75 -10.97 3.46
N GLN A 90 -8.55 -12.14 4.07
CA GLN A 90 -9.59 -13.15 4.18
C GLN A 90 -10.75 -12.69 5.07
N HIS A 91 -10.47 -11.99 6.18
CA HIS A 91 -11.53 -11.40 7.01
C HIS A 91 -12.34 -10.36 6.24
N ILE A 92 -11.70 -9.51 5.44
CA ILE A 92 -12.41 -8.56 4.56
C ILE A 92 -13.33 -9.30 3.58
N VAL A 93 -12.81 -10.33 2.90
CA VAL A 93 -13.59 -11.13 1.95
C VAL A 93 -14.77 -11.81 2.64
N THR A 94 -14.57 -12.34 3.84
CA THR A 94 -15.62 -13.01 4.61
C THR A 94 -16.76 -12.04 4.97
N ILE A 95 -16.43 -10.78 5.30
CA ILE A 95 -17.42 -9.78 5.72
C ILE A 95 -18.12 -9.11 4.53
N LYS A 96 -17.39 -8.80 3.44
CA LYS A 96 -17.91 -8.03 2.29
C LYS A 96 -18.26 -8.90 1.07
N ASP A 97 -17.94 -10.19 1.09
CA ASP A 97 -17.98 -11.10 -0.05
C ASP A 97 -17.20 -10.58 -1.28
N LYS A 98 -16.20 -9.73 -1.03
CA LYS A 98 -15.39 -9.12 -2.08
C LYS A 98 -14.03 -8.68 -1.55
N VAL A 99 -13.01 -8.83 -2.39
CA VAL A 99 -11.70 -8.23 -2.15
C VAL A 99 -11.80 -6.71 -2.25
N ILE A 100 -11.45 -6.00 -1.19
CA ILE A 100 -11.18 -4.56 -1.24
C ILE A 100 -9.75 -4.34 -1.69
N ARG A 101 -9.59 -3.49 -2.70
CA ARG A 101 -8.28 -3.06 -3.17
C ARG A 101 -7.86 -1.82 -2.39
N HIS A 102 -6.71 -1.93 -1.76
CA HIS A 102 -6.04 -0.82 -1.09
C HIS A 102 -5.41 0.04 -2.18
N SER A 103 -5.36 1.36 -2.01
CA SER A 103 -4.67 2.20 -2.98
C SER A 103 -3.16 2.13 -2.77
N PHE A 104 -2.71 2.24 -1.52
CA PHE A 104 -1.28 2.25 -1.18
C PHE A 104 -0.99 1.57 0.15
N PHE A 105 0.20 0.98 0.24
CA PHE A 105 0.80 0.61 1.51
C PHE A 105 1.98 1.53 1.81
N VAL A 106 2.07 1.97 3.06
CA VAL A 106 3.17 2.79 3.57
C VAL A 106 3.91 1.96 4.61
N THR A 107 5.20 1.78 4.44
CA THR A 107 6.04 0.97 5.34
C THR A 107 7.46 1.48 5.28
N ASP A 108 8.22 1.23 6.33
CA ASP A 108 9.67 1.39 6.30
C ASP A 108 10.30 0.44 5.28
N PHE A 109 11.53 0.77 4.85
CA PHE A 109 12.27 0.02 3.83
C PHE A 109 12.67 -1.38 4.32
N SER A 110 11.71 -2.30 4.29
CA SER A 110 11.86 -3.69 4.71
C SER A 110 11.52 -4.62 3.54
N PRO A 111 12.53 -5.27 2.93
CA PRO A 111 12.31 -6.22 1.83
C PRO A 111 11.34 -7.34 2.19
N ALA A 112 11.33 -7.77 3.46
CA ALA A 112 10.41 -8.80 3.95
C ALA A 112 8.95 -8.32 3.95
N ILE A 113 8.69 -7.08 4.39
CA ILE A 113 7.34 -6.49 4.38
C ILE A 113 6.88 -6.24 2.94
N PHE A 114 7.76 -5.70 2.08
CA PHE A 114 7.45 -5.48 0.66
C PHE A 114 7.04 -6.78 -0.03
N ASN A 115 7.88 -7.81 0.07
CA ASN A 115 7.57 -9.10 -0.56
C ASN A 115 6.32 -9.74 0.05
N ALA A 116 6.06 -9.55 1.35
CA ALA A 116 4.85 -10.04 2.00
C ALA A 116 3.56 -9.39 1.47
N ILE A 117 3.58 -8.06 1.27
CA ILE A 117 2.47 -7.30 0.68
C ILE A 117 2.20 -7.80 -0.74
N LEU A 118 3.25 -7.90 -1.56
CA LEU A 118 3.14 -8.39 -2.94
C LEU A 118 2.58 -9.81 -3.01
N GLN A 119 3.04 -10.72 -2.15
CA GLN A 119 2.51 -12.08 -2.08
C GLN A 119 1.05 -12.12 -1.63
N ALA A 120 0.67 -11.31 -0.63
CA ALA A 120 -0.66 -11.34 -0.04
C ALA A 120 -1.73 -10.73 -0.95
N PHE A 121 -1.38 -9.71 -1.74
CA PHE A 121 -2.35 -8.93 -2.49
C PHE A 121 -2.16 -8.95 -4.02
N ASN A 122 -0.93 -9.07 -4.51
CA ASN A 122 -0.62 -9.07 -5.94
C ASN A 122 -0.32 -10.48 -6.48
N HIS A 123 -0.09 -11.47 -5.60
CA HIS A 123 0.35 -12.82 -5.97
C HIS A 123 1.64 -12.81 -6.81
N GLU A 124 2.55 -11.89 -6.50
CA GLU A 124 3.85 -11.75 -7.17
C GLU A 124 5.00 -11.65 -6.15
N ASP A 125 6.24 -11.73 -6.63
CA ASP A 125 7.44 -11.47 -5.85
C ASP A 125 8.03 -10.09 -6.16
N ILE A 126 9.00 -9.67 -5.35
CA ILE A 126 9.66 -8.37 -5.53
C ILE A 126 10.33 -8.21 -6.90
N ARG A 127 10.85 -9.30 -7.48
CA ARG A 127 11.52 -9.25 -8.78
C ARG A 127 10.52 -8.95 -9.89
N GLY A 128 9.42 -9.71 -9.96
CA GLY A 128 8.35 -9.50 -10.93
C GLY A 128 7.76 -8.09 -10.81
N HIS A 129 7.59 -7.60 -9.58
CA HIS A 129 7.13 -6.24 -9.35
C HIS A 129 8.11 -5.18 -9.88
N LEU A 130 9.41 -5.31 -9.59
CA LEU A 130 10.43 -4.38 -10.07
C LEU A 130 10.57 -4.42 -11.60
N GLU A 131 10.47 -5.59 -12.23
CA GLU A 131 10.44 -5.72 -13.69
C GLU A 131 9.23 -4.99 -14.30
N GLN A 132 8.05 -5.07 -13.67
CA GLN A 132 6.87 -4.28 -14.08
C GLN A 132 7.10 -2.77 -13.93
N CYS A 133 7.62 -2.33 -12.78
CA CYS A 133 7.99 -0.93 -12.54
C CYS A 133 9.05 -0.42 -13.53
N TRP A 134 9.96 -1.27 -13.97
CA TRP A 134 10.94 -0.92 -14.98
C TRP A 134 10.32 -0.78 -16.37
N ASN A 135 9.45 -1.72 -16.76
CA ASN A 135 8.66 -1.63 -17.99
C ASN A 135 7.79 -0.37 -18.01
N VAL A 136 7.31 0.04 -16.84
CA VAL A 136 6.57 1.28 -16.64
C VAL A 136 7.37 2.51 -17.06
N ILE A 137 8.55 2.65 -16.47
CA ILE A 137 9.46 3.76 -16.73
C ILE A 137 9.86 3.80 -18.21
N LEU A 138 10.10 2.63 -18.80
CA LEU A 138 10.46 2.51 -20.21
C LEU A 138 9.28 2.65 -21.19
N ARG A 139 8.05 2.83 -20.69
CA ARG A 139 6.80 2.84 -21.49
C ARG A 139 6.62 1.57 -22.34
N LYS A 140 7.22 0.46 -21.94
CA LYS A 140 7.16 -0.86 -22.60
C LYS A 140 6.02 -1.70 -22.02
N TYR A 141 4.82 -1.14 -21.98
CA TYR A 141 3.67 -1.86 -21.46
C TYR A 141 2.96 -2.64 -22.55
N ASP A 142 2.71 -3.92 -22.30
CA ASP A 142 1.71 -4.64 -23.08
C ASP A 142 0.32 -4.29 -22.53
N ALA A 143 -0.56 -3.77 -23.39
CA ALA A 143 -1.95 -3.46 -23.03
C ALA A 143 -2.72 -4.67 -22.48
N LYS A 144 -2.22 -5.89 -22.72
CA LYS A 144 -2.75 -7.13 -22.14
C LYS A 144 -2.45 -7.31 -20.65
N GLN A 145 -1.41 -6.65 -20.14
CA GLN A 145 -0.97 -6.74 -18.73
C GLN A 145 -1.73 -5.79 -17.81
N ILE A 146 -2.44 -4.80 -18.35
CA ILE A 146 -3.28 -3.89 -17.57
C ILE A 146 -4.59 -4.62 -17.26
N PRO A 147 -4.92 -4.87 -15.98
CA PRO A 147 -6.24 -5.40 -15.62
C PRO A 147 -7.31 -4.50 -16.22
N LYS A 148 -8.24 -5.05 -17.00
CA LYS A 148 -9.34 -4.28 -17.61
C LYS A 148 -10.35 -3.86 -16.53
N THR A 149 -10.02 -2.91 -15.67
CA THR A 149 -10.97 -2.29 -14.76
C THR A 149 -11.87 -1.34 -15.55
N ARG A 150 -13.02 -1.88 -15.96
CA ARG A 150 -14.11 -1.15 -16.57
C ARG A 150 -14.75 -0.24 -15.50
N LYS A 151 -14.57 1.09 -15.58
CA LYS A 151 -15.64 2.13 -15.51
C LYS A 151 -15.15 3.56 -15.16
N SER A 152 -13.99 3.76 -14.55
CA SER A 152 -13.57 5.10 -14.08
C SER A 152 -13.08 6.05 -15.20
N ALA A 153 -12.83 5.52 -16.39
CA ALA A 153 -12.25 6.23 -17.52
C ALA A 153 -13.08 7.41 -18.07
N ARG A 154 -14.40 7.43 -17.87
CA ARG A 154 -15.28 8.44 -18.49
C ARG A 154 -15.28 9.78 -17.77
N ILE A 155 -14.90 9.83 -16.49
CA ILE A 155 -14.99 11.06 -15.70
C ILE A 155 -13.75 11.94 -15.88
N LEU A 156 -12.56 11.36 -16.05
CA LEU A 156 -11.30 12.11 -16.12
C LEU A 156 -10.94 12.68 -17.51
N GLN A 157 -11.52 12.15 -18.60
CA GLN A 157 -11.34 12.74 -19.94
C GLN A 157 -12.14 14.03 -20.15
N ALA A 158 -13.16 14.28 -19.32
CA ALA A 158 -13.98 15.49 -19.41
C ALA A 158 -13.40 16.71 -18.66
N SER A 159 -12.37 16.51 -17.83
CA SER A 159 -11.89 17.53 -16.87
C SER A 159 -10.41 17.88 -16.97
N LEU A 160 -9.72 17.53 -18.06
CA LEU A 160 -8.37 18.04 -18.34
C LEU A 160 -8.47 19.33 -19.17
N PRO A 161 -8.19 20.52 -18.60
CA PRO A 161 -8.09 21.74 -19.39
C PRO A 161 -6.88 21.66 -20.34
N LYS A 162 -7.08 22.15 -21.57
CA LYS A 162 -6.07 22.30 -22.64
C LYS A 162 -4.96 23.32 -22.26
N ALA A 163 -4.19 23.05 -21.21
CA ALA A 163 -3.18 23.98 -20.70
C ALA A 163 -1.73 23.48 -20.90
N ILE A 164 -1.48 22.67 -21.92
CA ILE A 164 -0.13 22.25 -22.31
C ILE A 164 0.04 22.50 -23.80
N GLU A 165 0.06 23.77 -24.21
CA GLU A 165 0.55 24.13 -25.55
C GLU A 165 1.19 25.53 -25.65
N THR A 166 1.41 26.24 -24.54
CA THR A 166 2.13 27.52 -24.55
C THR A 166 3.09 27.63 -23.38
N LEU A 167 4.28 27.05 -23.54
CA LEU A 167 5.45 27.36 -22.72
C LEU A 167 6.66 27.39 -23.64
N ASP A 168 6.69 28.42 -24.49
CA ASP A 168 7.87 28.82 -25.24
C ASP A 168 8.40 30.15 -24.68
N SER A 169 9.69 30.17 -24.39
CA SER A 169 10.56 31.34 -24.15
C SER A 169 10.18 32.36 -23.05
N SER A 170 10.72 32.20 -21.82
CA SER A 170 11.15 33.31 -20.92
C SER A 170 11.89 32.80 -19.67
N PRO A 171 13.01 33.43 -19.24
CA PRO A 171 13.74 33.02 -18.05
C PRO A 171 13.27 33.81 -16.81
N VAL A 172 12.68 33.15 -15.81
CA VAL A 172 12.28 33.81 -14.55
C VAL A 172 12.75 33.05 -13.32
N ARG A 173 13.71 33.70 -12.64
CA ARG A 173 14.00 33.77 -11.20
C ARG A 173 13.43 32.67 -10.28
N ARG A 174 14.35 31.90 -9.67
CA ARG A 174 14.09 31.01 -8.53
C ARG A 174 13.67 31.82 -7.29
N VAL A 175 12.40 31.72 -6.92
CA VAL A 175 11.94 31.96 -5.55
C VAL A 175 11.79 30.59 -4.89
N ARG A 176 12.59 30.31 -3.84
CA ARG A 176 12.44 29.12 -3.00
C ARG A 176 11.18 29.30 -2.14
N LYS A 177 10.08 28.71 -2.58
CA LYS A 177 8.90 28.49 -1.72
C LYS A 177 9.09 27.12 -1.07
N ILE A 178 9.34 27.11 0.24
CA ILE A 178 9.22 25.89 1.05
C ILE A 178 7.73 25.62 1.15
N VAL A 179 7.25 24.62 0.41
CA VAL A 179 5.87 24.14 0.47
C VAL A 179 5.84 22.97 1.43
N MET A 180 5.02 23.08 2.48
CA MET A 180 4.75 21.98 3.41
C MET A 180 4.12 20.80 2.64
N ILE A 181 4.72 19.63 2.80
CA ILE A 181 4.40 18.38 2.10
C ILE A 181 3.27 17.67 2.86
N ASP A 182 2.07 18.24 2.90
CA ASP A 182 0.91 17.57 3.53
C ASP A 182 -0.13 17.06 2.52
N GLN A 183 0.03 17.41 1.25
CA GLN A 183 -0.74 16.83 0.16
C GLN A 183 0.20 16.72 -1.03
N CYS A 184 0.80 15.55 -1.21
CA CYS A 184 1.41 15.22 -2.49
C CYS A 184 0.26 14.69 -3.36
N PRO A 185 -0.39 15.51 -4.23
CA PRO A 185 -1.14 14.94 -5.32
C PRO A 185 -0.13 14.10 -6.09
N LEU A 186 -0.29 12.79 -6.04
CA LEU A 186 0.67 11.86 -6.61
C LEU A 186 1.06 12.36 -8.01
N LEU A 187 2.35 12.60 -8.23
CA LEU A 187 2.90 13.21 -9.43
C LEU A 187 2.70 12.36 -10.70
N TRP A 188 1.93 11.27 -10.65
CA TRP A 188 1.65 10.39 -11.78
C TRP A 188 1.16 11.12 -13.05
N PRO A 189 0.27 12.13 -12.97
CA PRO A 189 -0.10 12.91 -14.15
C PRO A 189 1.07 13.71 -14.73
N ALA A 190 1.99 14.19 -13.88
CA ALA A 190 3.20 14.90 -14.33
C ALA A 190 4.20 13.98 -15.05
N PHE A 191 4.17 12.67 -14.78
CA PHE A 191 4.95 11.66 -15.51
C PHE A 191 4.24 11.12 -16.77
N GLY A 192 3.04 11.61 -17.09
CA GLY A 192 2.27 11.17 -18.25
C GLY A 192 1.77 9.73 -18.14
N ILE A 193 1.74 9.16 -16.93
CA ILE A 193 1.32 7.77 -16.73
C ILE A 193 -0.20 7.76 -16.52
N ASN A 194 -0.89 7.08 -17.42
CA ASN A 194 -2.35 7.06 -17.46
C ASN A 194 -2.91 6.30 -16.25
N ASN A 195 -3.82 6.92 -15.48
CA ASN A 195 -4.41 6.38 -14.24
C ASN A 195 -4.98 4.96 -14.39
N LYS A 196 -5.34 4.53 -15.61
CA LYS A 196 -5.82 3.18 -15.92
C LYS A 196 -4.78 2.08 -15.71
N ILE A 197 -3.48 2.39 -15.80
CA ILE A 197 -2.39 1.42 -15.61
C ILE A 197 -2.30 0.98 -14.14
N PHE A 198 -2.78 1.83 -13.22
CA PHE A 198 -2.60 1.68 -11.77
C PHE A 198 -3.82 1.09 -11.04
N GLU A 199 -4.94 0.83 -11.76
CA GLU A 199 -6.14 0.25 -11.16
C GLU A 199 -5.98 -1.28 -10.95
N GLY A 200 -5.26 -1.68 -9.89
CA GLY A 200 -5.22 -3.08 -9.49
C GLY A 200 -3.93 -3.57 -8.86
N SER A 201 -2.85 -2.79 -8.95
CA SER A 201 -1.57 -3.10 -8.31
C SER A 201 -1.37 -2.19 -7.12
N ILE A 202 -0.99 -2.77 -5.98
CA ILE A 202 -0.49 -2.00 -4.85
C ILE A 202 0.87 -1.43 -5.22
N PHE A 203 1.03 -0.12 -5.07
CA PHE A 203 2.30 0.55 -5.24
C PHE A 203 2.93 0.81 -3.88
N LEU A 204 4.20 0.42 -3.78
CA LEU A 204 5.07 0.77 -2.68
C LEU A 204 5.69 2.12 -3.03
N LEU A 205 5.30 3.17 -2.31
CA LEU A 205 5.95 4.46 -2.39
C LEU A 205 7.24 4.39 -1.57
N PHE A 206 8.37 4.65 -2.22
CA PHE A 206 9.69 4.78 -1.61
C PHE A 206 9.99 6.25 -1.30
#